data_AF-A0A1F3TKC4-F1
#
_entry.id   AF-A0A1F3TKC4-F1
#
_cell.length_a   1.000
_cell.length_b   1.000
_cell.length_c   1.000
_cell.angle_alpha   90.00
_cell.angle_beta   90.00
_cell.angle_gamma   90.00
#
_symmetry.space_group_name_H-M   'P 1'
#
loop_
_entity.id
_entity.type
_entity.pdbx_description
1 polymer ?
#
loop_
_entity_poly.entity_id
_entity_poly.type
_entity_poly.pdbx_seq_one_letter_code
_entity_poly.pdbx_strand_id
1 'polypeptide(L)'
;METLILASSGNLIAANNLNHFLPKPLSEAKILYVTTASKKVSDASYVERTRQKMNELNFSYTEVDIVGKSDEELKKALSASDILYVEGGNTFYLLKAVRDTGFEKIVKEAIENGLVYWGVSAGSYIACPSIIIATWSDRFDRFGV
;
A
#
# COMPACT_ATOMS: atom_id res chain seq x y z
N MET A 1 2.93 17.04 -9.21
CA MET A 1 2.50 15.94 -10.09
C MET A 1 2.16 14.79 -9.16
N GLU A 2 0.96 14.25 -9.26
CA GLU A 2 0.53 13.10 -8.48
C GLU A 2 0.95 11.82 -9.20
N THR A 3 1.60 10.90 -8.50
CA THR A 3 2.04 9.62 -9.07
C THR A 3 1.35 8.48 -8.36
N LEU A 4 0.55 7.72 -9.11
CA LEU A 4 -0.07 6.48 -8.66
C LEU A 4 0.46 5.31 -9.49
N ILE A 5 0.99 4.29 -8.82
CA ILE A 5 1.41 3.02 -9.42
C ILE A 5 0.42 1.96 -8.94
N LEU A 6 -0.43 1.47 -9.85
CA LEU A 6 -1.44 0.45 -9.54
C LEU A 6 -1.04 -0.86 -10.22
N ALA A 7 -0.72 -1.87 -9.41
CA ALA A 7 -0.20 -3.15 -9.89
C ALA A 7 -1.07 -4.32 -9.42
N SER A 8 -1.02 -5.44 -10.15
CA SER A 8 -1.65 -6.69 -9.72
C SER A 8 -0.76 -7.52 -8.79
N SER A 9 0.56 -7.27 -8.79
CA SER A 9 1.55 -8.07 -8.07
C SER A 9 2.73 -7.22 -7.58
N GLY A 10 3.26 -7.55 -6.41
CA GLY A 10 4.47 -6.96 -5.85
C GLY A 10 5.74 -7.27 -6.64
N ASN A 11 5.70 -8.20 -7.59
CA ASN A 11 6.81 -8.45 -8.53
C ASN A 11 7.20 -7.21 -9.33
N LEU A 12 6.31 -6.21 -9.44
CA LEU A 12 6.61 -4.95 -10.09
C LEU A 12 7.86 -4.27 -9.47
N ILE A 13 8.17 -4.51 -8.20
CA ILE A 13 9.38 -4.04 -7.51
C ILE A 13 10.67 -4.34 -8.27
N ALA A 14 10.72 -5.43 -9.02
CA ALA A 14 11.90 -5.83 -9.79
C ALA A 14 11.93 -5.26 -11.22
N ALA A 15 10.99 -4.39 -11.60
CA ALA A 15 10.93 -3.83 -12.94
C ALA A 15 12.01 -2.75 -13.15
N ASN A 16 12.84 -2.95 -14.17
CA ASN A 16 14.03 -2.13 -14.45
C ASN A 16 13.73 -0.68 -14.85
N ASN A 17 12.47 -0.34 -15.14
CA ASN A 17 12.06 0.98 -15.61
C ASN A 17 11.26 1.78 -14.58
N LEU A 18 11.04 1.27 -13.36
CA LEU A 18 10.23 1.97 -12.35
C LEU A 18 10.77 3.36 -12.01
N ASN A 19 12.09 3.52 -11.95
CA ASN A 19 12.73 4.81 -11.67
C ASN A 19 12.33 5.91 -12.67
N HIS A 20 11.89 5.57 -13.88
CA HIS A 20 11.42 6.55 -14.86
C HIS A 20 10.12 7.23 -14.46
N PHE A 21 9.31 6.57 -13.63
CA PHE A 21 7.99 7.05 -13.20
C PHE A 21 8.02 7.70 -11.82
N LEU A 22 9.18 7.72 -11.17
CA LEU A 22 9.34 8.18 -9.78
C LEU A 22 10.10 9.51 -9.73
N PRO A 23 9.78 10.38 -8.76
CA PRO A 23 10.48 11.66 -8.60
C PRO A 23 11.94 11.51 -8.18
N LYS A 24 12.31 10.35 -7.61
CA LYS A 24 13.68 9.97 -7.28
C LYS A 24 13.86 8.44 -7.45
N PRO A 25 15.11 7.95 -7.60
CA PRO A 25 15.37 6.52 -7.71
C PRO A 25 14.87 5.73 -6.49
N LEU A 26 14.36 4.51 -6.70
CA LEU A 26 13.89 3.64 -5.60
C LEU A 26 14.98 3.36 -4.55
N SER A 27 16.24 3.29 -4.97
CA SER A 27 17.38 3.11 -4.09
C SER A 27 17.61 4.26 -3.10
N GLU A 28 17.04 5.44 -3.37
CA GLU A 28 17.13 6.64 -2.53
C GLU A 28 15.80 6.98 -1.82
N ALA A 29 14.73 6.26 -2.16
CA ALA A 29 13.40 6.50 -1.63
C ALA A 29 13.16 5.77 -0.31
N LYS A 30 12.40 6.40 0.58
CA LYS A 30 11.88 5.78 1.80
C LYS A 30 10.45 5.29 1.57
N ILE A 31 10.20 4.02 1.84
CA ILE A 31 8.91 3.37 1.62
C ILE A 31 8.19 3.15 2.94
N LEU A 32 6.96 3.62 3.07
CA LEU A 32 6.01 3.14 4.09
C LEU A 32 5.26 1.94 3.51
N TYR A 33 5.54 0.75 4.04
CA TYR A 33 5.00 -0.51 3.54
C TYR A 33 3.81 -0.97 4.39
N VAL A 34 2.59 -0.76 3.91
CA VAL A 34 1.35 -1.13 4.59
C VAL A 34 0.99 -2.58 4.27
N THR A 35 1.00 -3.45 5.29
CA THR A 35 0.68 -4.89 5.14
C THR A 35 -0.70 -5.28 5.68
N THR A 36 -1.53 -4.32 6.06
CA THR A 36 -2.84 -4.53 6.71
C THR A 36 -3.76 -5.51 5.98
N ALA A 37 -3.88 -5.40 4.66
CA ALA A 37 -4.77 -6.27 3.87
C ALA A 37 -4.40 -7.76 4.01
N SER A 38 -3.11 -8.07 4.13
CA SER A 38 -2.60 -9.44 4.23
C SER A 38 -2.89 -10.10 5.58
N LYS A 39 -3.27 -9.34 6.61
CA LYS A 39 -3.61 -9.90 7.93
C LYS A 39 -4.90 -10.72 7.93
N LYS A 40 -5.73 -10.59 6.89
CA LYS A 40 -7.02 -11.30 6.74
C LYS A 40 -7.09 -12.13 5.45
N VAL A 41 -6.00 -12.80 5.12
CA VAL A 41 -5.95 -13.85 4.07
C VAL A 41 -5.45 -15.17 4.65
N SER A 42 -5.73 -16.28 3.97
CA SER A 42 -5.30 -17.63 4.38
C SER A 42 -3.83 -17.93 4.07
N ASP A 43 -3.27 -17.31 3.03
CA ASP A 43 -1.86 -17.44 2.64
C ASP A 43 -1.30 -16.03 2.39
N ALA A 44 -0.31 -15.63 3.18
CA ALA A 44 0.40 -14.36 3.07
C ALA A 44 1.86 -14.54 2.60
N SER A 45 2.21 -15.68 2.00
CA SER A 45 3.58 -15.97 1.53
C SER A 45 4.12 -14.96 0.52
N TYR A 46 3.25 -14.26 -0.21
CA TYR A 46 3.65 -13.17 -1.11
C TYR A 46 4.25 -11.98 -0.37
N VAL A 47 3.81 -11.69 0.86
CA VAL A 47 4.35 -10.61 1.68
C VAL A 47 5.82 -10.88 2.01
N GLU A 48 6.15 -12.14 2.36
CA GLU A 48 7.53 -12.55 2.60
C GLU A 48 8.38 -12.43 1.33
N ARG A 49 7.85 -12.82 0.17
CA ARG A 49 8.55 -12.64 -1.12
C ARG A 49 8.79 -11.16 -1.43
N THR A 50 7.82 -10.29 -1.17
CA THR A 50 7.97 -8.84 -1.29
C THR A 50 9.08 -8.33 -0.37
N ARG A 51 9.09 -8.72 0.90
CA ARG A 51 10.15 -8.32 1.87
C ARG A 51 11.52 -8.80 1.44
N GLN A 52 11.64 -10.08 1.08
CA GLN A 52 12.89 -10.66 0.57
C GLN A 52 13.38 -9.85 -0.62
N LYS A 53 12.49 -9.50 -1.56
CA LYS A 53 12.89 -8.73 -2.73
C LYS A 53 13.31 -7.30 -2.43
N MET A 54 12.58 -6.62 -1.54
CA MET A 54 12.97 -5.28 -1.05
C MET A 54 14.35 -5.32 -0.37
N ASN A 55 14.62 -6.34 0.43
CA ASN A 55 15.92 -6.53 1.09
C ASN A 55 17.04 -6.82 0.08
N GLU A 56 16.82 -7.73 -0.88
CA GLU A 56 17.79 -8.03 -1.96
C GLU A 56 18.17 -6.79 -2.76
N LEU A 57 17.22 -5.89 -2.97
CA LEU A 57 17.40 -4.64 -3.71
C LEU A 57 17.86 -3.48 -2.82
N ASN A 58 18.11 -3.71 -1.53
CA ASN A 58 18.51 -2.72 -0.54
C ASN A 58 17.56 -1.51 -0.44
N PHE A 59 16.25 -1.73 -0.56
CA PHE A 59 15.26 -0.67 -0.41
C PHE A 59 15.14 -0.25 1.06
N SER A 60 15.00 1.06 1.30
CA SER A 60 14.70 1.59 2.63
C SER A 60 13.19 1.56 2.85
N TYR A 61 12.70 0.72 3.76
CA TYR A 61 11.28 0.66 4.08
C TYR A 61 10.99 0.54 5.58
N THR A 62 9.83 1.03 5.99
CA THR A 62 9.22 0.80 7.30
C THR A 62 7.91 0.08 7.10
N GLU A 63 7.76 -1.12 7.66
CA GLU A 63 6.49 -1.83 7.62
C GLU A 63 5.52 -1.33 8.68
N VAL A 64 4.23 -1.23 8.33
CA VAL A 64 3.17 -0.82 9.25
C VAL A 64 1.89 -1.61 9.01
N ASP A 65 1.20 -1.95 10.10
CA ASP A 65 -0.23 -2.24 10.09
C ASP A 65 -0.97 -0.99 10.59
N ILE A 66 -1.88 -0.45 9.78
CA ILE A 66 -2.59 0.79 10.13
C ILE A 66 -3.67 0.56 11.20
N VAL A 67 -4.09 -0.69 11.46
CA VAL A 67 -5.15 -0.98 12.43
C VAL A 67 -4.74 -0.53 13.84
N GLY A 68 -5.60 0.28 14.47
CA GLY A 68 -5.38 0.79 15.81
C GLY A 68 -4.35 1.92 15.92
N LYS A 69 -3.85 2.44 14.80
CA LYS A 69 -2.97 3.60 14.76
C LYS A 69 -3.75 4.90 14.83
N SER A 70 -3.22 5.89 15.52
CA SER A 70 -3.78 7.24 15.56
C SER A 70 -3.45 8.03 14.29
N ASP A 71 -4.24 9.06 14.01
CA ASP A 71 -3.96 10.04 12.94
C ASP A 71 -2.54 10.61 13.04
N GLU A 72 -2.06 10.89 14.24
CA GLU A 72 -0.72 11.46 14.48
C GLU A 72 0.39 10.47 14.14
N GLU A 73 0.25 9.20 14.52
CA GLU A 73 1.20 8.14 14.18
C GLU A 73 1.28 7.97 12.66
N LEU A 74 0.12 7.92 11.97
CA LEU A 74 0.05 7.73 10.52
C LEU A 74 0.60 8.94 9.75
N LYS A 75 0.27 10.16 10.17
CA LYS A 75 0.83 11.41 9.61
C LYS A 75 2.34 11.44 9.74
N LYS A 76 2.86 11.12 10.93
CA LYS A 76 4.30 11.08 11.18
C LYS A 76 4.99 10.06 10.27
N ALA A 77 4.45 8.86 10.16
CA ALA A 77 4.99 7.81 9.29
C ALA A 77 5.01 8.22 7.81
N LEU A 78 3.91 8.81 7.32
CA LEU A 78 3.83 9.30 5.93
C LEU A 78 4.77 10.47 5.66
N SER A 79 4.89 11.43 6.59
CA SER A 79 5.79 12.58 6.42
C SER A 79 7.28 12.20 6.34
N ALA A 80 7.64 11.02 6.85
CA ALA A 80 9.00 10.48 6.81
C ALA A 80 9.27 9.61 5.56
N SER A 81 8.29 9.49 4.66
CA SER A 81 8.29 8.55 3.55
C SER A 81 8.08 9.27 2.22
N ASP A 82 8.70 8.74 1.17
CA ASP A 82 8.54 9.23 -0.21
C ASP A 82 7.49 8.42 -0.99
N ILE A 83 7.31 7.16 -0.59
CA ILE A 83 6.41 6.20 -1.24
C ILE A 83 5.54 5.53 -0.18
N LEU A 84 4.23 5.50 -0.41
CA LEU A 84 3.31 4.64 0.32
C LEU A 84 3.05 3.39 -0.53
N TYR A 85 3.59 2.27 -0.11
CA TYR A 85 3.33 0.97 -0.72
C TYR A 85 2.24 0.25 0.06
N VAL A 86 1.11 -0.04 -0.58
CA VAL A 86 -0.03 -0.75 0.01
C VAL A 86 -0.14 -2.15 -0.58
N GLU A 87 0.19 -3.15 0.24
CA GLU A 87 0.23 -4.56 -0.17
C GLU A 87 -1.17 -5.14 -0.42
N GLY A 88 -1.19 -6.20 -1.22
CA GLY A 88 -2.37 -7.00 -1.50
C GLY A 88 -2.90 -7.77 -0.27
N GLY A 89 -4.11 -8.31 -0.43
CA GLY A 89 -4.77 -9.14 0.58
C GLY A 89 -6.28 -9.03 0.48
N ASN A 90 -6.95 -8.90 1.63
CA ASN A 90 -8.39 -8.69 1.67
C ASN A 90 -8.74 -7.21 1.50
N THR A 91 -9.32 -6.86 0.34
CA THR A 91 -9.73 -5.49 -0.02
C THR A 91 -10.75 -4.89 0.94
N PHE A 92 -11.72 -5.68 1.40
CA PHE A 92 -12.76 -5.20 2.30
C PHE A 92 -12.20 -4.87 3.68
N TYR A 93 -11.34 -5.74 4.21
CA TYR A 93 -10.64 -5.50 5.47
C TYR A 93 -9.75 -4.25 5.39
N LEU A 94 -9.02 -4.09 4.28
CA LEU A 94 -8.20 -2.90 4.05
C LEU A 94 -9.05 -1.64 4.03
N LEU A 95 -10.15 -1.61 3.27
CA LEU A 95 -11.04 -0.44 3.20
C LEU A 95 -11.67 -0.14 4.56
N LYS A 96 -12.05 -1.16 5.33
CA LYS A 96 -12.51 -0.98 6.72
C LYS A 96 -11.44 -0.30 7.57
N ALA A 97 -10.21 -0.81 7.57
CA ALA A 97 -9.11 -0.24 8.35
C ALA A 97 -8.80 1.20 7.93
N VAL A 98 -8.83 1.51 6.63
CA VAL A 98 -8.63 2.86 6.11
C VAL A 98 -9.71 3.83 6.62
N ARG A 99 -10.98 3.39 6.66
CA ARG A 99 -12.10 4.20 7.17
C ARG A 99 -12.03 4.38 8.68
N ASP A 100 -11.77 3.31 9.42
CA ASP A 100 -11.73 3.33 10.89
C ASP A 100 -10.60 4.21 11.43
N THR A 101 -9.49 4.34 10.70
CA THR A 101 -8.31 5.12 11.10
C THR A 101 -8.22 6.50 10.45
N GLY A 102 -9.21 6.88 9.62
CA GLY A 102 -9.16 8.15 8.87
C GLY A 102 -8.00 8.25 7.86
N PHE A 103 -7.33 7.14 7.57
CA PHE A 103 -6.11 7.10 6.75
C PHE A 103 -6.32 7.68 5.35
N GLU A 104 -7.53 7.56 4.78
CA GLU A 104 -7.88 8.12 3.48
C GLU A 104 -7.56 9.62 3.38
N LYS A 105 -7.95 10.40 4.40
CA LYS A 105 -7.73 11.86 4.39
C LYS A 105 -6.25 12.18 4.43
N ILE A 106 -5.51 11.46 5.25
CA ILE A 106 -4.07 11.65 5.45
C ILE A 106 -3.29 11.31 4.17
N VAL A 107 -3.66 10.20 3.52
CA VAL A 107 -3.02 9.76 2.26
C VAL A 107 -3.32 10.73 1.12
N LYS A 108 -4.55 11.22 0.98
CA LYS A 108 -4.90 12.22 -0.04
C LYS A 108 -4.05 13.48 0.08
N GLU A 109 -3.98 14.06 1.28
CA GLU A 109 -3.14 15.23 1.56
C GLU A 109 -1.65 14.95 1.28
N ALA A 110 -1.16 13.75 1.60
CA ALA A 110 0.23 13.40 1.35
C ALA A 110 0.53 13.25 -0.17
N ILE A 111 -0.40 12.68 -0.94
CA ILE A 111 -0.27 12.55 -2.41
C ILE A 111 -0.23 13.95 -3.07
N GLU A 112 -1.11 14.85 -2.64
CA GLU A 112 -1.11 16.26 -3.10
C GLU A 112 0.24 16.94 -2.82
N ASN A 113 0.91 16.55 -1.73
CA ASN A 113 2.24 17.03 -1.34
C ASN A 113 3.41 16.23 -1.95
N GLY A 114 3.15 15.35 -2.92
CA GLY A 114 4.18 14.67 -3.71
C GLY A 114 4.54 13.25 -3.25
N LEU A 115 3.83 12.68 -2.28
CA LEU A 115 3.94 11.26 -1.94
C LEU A 115 3.53 10.40 -3.15
N VAL A 116 4.33 9.40 -3.48
CA VAL A 116 3.95 8.39 -4.48
C VAL A 116 3.06 7.33 -3.83
N TYR A 117 1.89 7.09 -4.40
CA TYR A 117 1.05 5.96 -4.00
C TYR A 117 1.36 4.74 -4.86
N TRP A 118 1.65 3.61 -4.22
CA TRP A 118 1.85 2.34 -4.89
C TRP A 118 0.92 1.29 -4.32
N GLY A 119 -0.17 1.01 -5.03
CA GLY A 119 -1.13 -0.04 -4.68
C GLY A 119 -0.79 -1.37 -5.36
N VAL A 120 -0.92 -2.47 -4.62
CA VAL A 120 -0.86 -3.83 -5.16
C VAL A 120 -2.15 -4.57 -4.86
N SER A 121 -2.80 -5.12 -5.89
CA SER A 121 -4.03 -5.91 -5.77
C SER A 121 -5.10 -5.19 -4.94
N ALA A 122 -5.34 -5.59 -3.68
CA ALA A 122 -6.22 -4.88 -2.75
C ALA A 122 -5.86 -3.39 -2.60
N GLY A 123 -4.58 -3.05 -2.52
CA GLY A 123 -4.10 -1.67 -2.53
C GLY A 123 -4.53 -0.91 -3.78
N SER A 124 -4.45 -1.54 -4.96
CA SER A 124 -4.93 -0.93 -6.21
C SER A 124 -6.44 -0.69 -6.20
N TYR A 125 -7.22 -1.62 -5.64
CA TYR A 125 -8.67 -1.47 -5.58
C TYR A 125 -9.11 -0.30 -4.71
N ILE A 126 -8.47 -0.07 -3.56
CA ILE A 126 -8.89 1.02 -2.66
C ILE A 126 -8.57 2.41 -3.20
N ALA A 127 -7.73 2.51 -4.23
CA ALA A 127 -7.47 3.76 -4.95
C ALA A 127 -8.56 4.09 -6.00
N CYS A 128 -9.41 3.12 -6.36
CA CYS A 128 -10.51 3.33 -7.29
C CYS A 128 -11.68 4.08 -6.62
N PRO A 129 -12.58 4.71 -7.41
CA PRO A 129 -13.81 5.31 -6.88
C PRO A 129 -14.72 4.33 -6.14
N SER A 130 -14.58 3.02 -6.40
CA SER A 130 -15.34 1.96 -5.77
C SER A 130 -14.56 0.65 -5.78
N ILE A 131 -14.75 -0.17 -4.75
CA ILE A 131 -14.23 -1.54 -4.68
C ILE A 131 -15.22 -2.59 -5.17
N ILE A 132 -16.32 -2.21 -5.85
CA ILE A 132 -17.37 -3.16 -6.28
C ILE A 132 -16.80 -4.33 -7.08
N ILE A 133 -15.76 -4.11 -7.88
CA ILE A 133 -15.11 -5.18 -8.63
C ILE A 133 -14.56 -6.26 -7.70
N ALA A 134 -14.12 -5.94 -6.47
CA ALA A 134 -13.64 -6.93 -5.50
C ALA A 134 -14.72 -7.94 -5.05
N THR A 135 -16.00 -7.71 -5.35
CA THR A 135 -17.09 -8.68 -5.09
C THR A 135 -17.18 -9.79 -6.14
N TRP A 136 -16.23 -9.86 -7.08
CA TRP A 136 -16.19 -10.91 -8.12
C TRP A 136 -16.07 -12.33 -7.55
N SER A 137 -15.64 -12.47 -6.29
CA SER A 137 -15.56 -13.76 -5.58
C SER A 137 -16.02 -13.63 -4.14
N ASP A 138 -16.54 -14.72 -3.58
CA ASP A 138 -16.88 -14.84 -2.15
C ASP A 138 -15.74 -15.46 -1.32
N ARG A 139 -14.50 -15.40 -1.83
CA ARG A 139 -13.31 -15.92 -1.14
C ARG A 139 -13.03 -15.20 0.18
N PHE A 140 -13.45 -13.95 0.29
CA PHE A 140 -13.07 -13.05 1.37
C PHE A 140 -14.28 -12.64 2.20
N ASP A 141 -14.13 -12.67 3.52
CA ASP A 141 -15.04 -11.97 4.42
C ASP A 141 -15.03 -10.47 4.07
N ARG A 142 -16.22 -9.88 4.01
CA ARG A 142 -16.44 -8.48 3.64
C ARG A 142 -16.35 -7.54 4.84
N PHE A 143 -16.26 -8.05 6.06
CA PHE A 143 -16.09 -7.23 7.28
C PHE A 143 -17.14 -6.12 7.46
N GLY A 144 -18.36 -6.33 6.94
CA GLY A 144 -19.44 -5.35 6.98
C GLY A 144 -19.25 -4.12 6.09
N VAL A 145 -18.31 -4.18 5.13
CA VAL A 145 -18.09 -3.20 4.06
C VAL A 145 -18.92 -3.58 2.84
#